data_AF-A0A1A8ADU4-F1
#
_entry.id   AF-A0A1A8ADU4-F1
#
_cell.length_a   1.000
_cell.length_b   1.000
_cell.length_c   1.000
_cell.angle_alpha   90.00
_cell.angle_beta   90.00
_cell.angle_gamma   90.00
#
_symmetry.space_group_name_H-M   'P 1'
#
loop_
_entity.id
_entity.type
_entity.pdbx_description
1 polymer ?
#
loop_
_entity_poly.entity_id
_entity_poly.type
_entity_poly.pdbx_seq_one_letter_code
_entity_poly.pdbx_strand_id
1 'polypeptide(L)'
;ALLHNLQQNHEVYRMLRAQQHRIRLSGSVEAGSVIFPLSGTAFLLAEPQGFPESLDHSEFFELIEKFTQVHRNCFLLLFATFSGKGQLQTLTEIQSRFFGSNLRILPVQNAAEIVRGMLAIAKVALIQICKTNMLFFT
;
A
#
# COMPACT_ATOMS: atom_id res chain seq x y z
N ALA A 1 17.53 -6.11 -6.71
CA ALA A 1 16.45 -5.97 -7.70
C ALA A 1 15.61 -4.70 -7.47
N LEU A 2 16.22 -3.51 -7.46
CA LEU A 2 15.54 -2.24 -7.13
C LEU A 2 15.09 -1.42 -8.36
N LEU A 3 15.47 -1.83 -9.57
CA LEU A 3 15.31 -1.01 -10.78
C LEU A 3 13.90 -1.07 -11.39
N HIS A 4 13.16 -2.17 -11.22
CA HIS A 4 11.79 -2.29 -11.77
C HIS A 4 10.75 -1.52 -10.92
N ASN A 5 11.02 -1.39 -9.62
CA ASN A 5 10.17 -0.71 -8.64
C ASN A 5 10.07 0.80 -8.93
N LEU A 6 11.15 1.42 -9.42
CA LEU A 6 11.20 2.86 -9.71
C LEU A 6 10.24 3.30 -10.83
N GLN A 7 10.05 2.48 -11.87
CA GLN A 7 9.30 2.89 -13.06
C GLN A 7 7.78 2.87 -12.82
N GLN A 8 7.28 1.81 -12.16
CA GLN A 8 5.87 1.73 -11.73
C GLN A 8 5.55 2.78 -10.67
N ASN A 9 6.44 2.98 -9.71
CA ASN A 9 6.31 4.05 -8.72
C ASN A 9 6.26 5.42 -9.39
N HIS A 10 7.15 5.68 -10.36
CA HIS A 10 7.18 6.94 -11.09
C HIS A 10 5.89 7.22 -11.87
N GLU A 11 5.31 6.21 -12.52
CA GLU A 11 4.03 6.35 -13.21
C GLU A 11 2.86 6.58 -12.24
N VAL A 12 2.77 5.79 -11.17
CA VAL A 12 1.76 5.97 -10.11
C VAL A 12 1.85 7.36 -9.50
N TYR A 13 3.04 7.84 -9.18
CA TYR A 13 3.25 9.18 -8.62
C TYR A 13 2.88 10.28 -9.62
N ARG A 14 3.23 10.12 -10.90
CA ARG A 14 2.83 11.07 -11.96
C ARG A 14 1.31 11.15 -12.07
N MET A 15 0.62 10.01 -12.06
CA MET A 15 -0.85 9.95 -12.13
C MET A 15 -1.51 10.56 -10.89
N LEU A 16 -1.01 10.25 -9.69
CA LEU A 16 -1.54 10.84 -8.45
C LEU A 16 -1.35 12.38 -8.41
N ARG A 17 -0.19 12.88 -8.87
CA ARG A 17 0.05 14.32 -8.99
C ARG A 17 -0.86 14.99 -10.01
N ALA A 18 -1.12 14.34 -11.15
CA ALA A 18 -2.03 14.85 -12.17
C ALA A 18 -3.47 15.02 -11.65
N GLN A 19 -3.87 14.24 -10.64
CA GLN A 19 -5.18 14.35 -9.98
C GLN A 19 -5.21 15.34 -8.79
N GLN A 20 -4.17 16.18 -8.64
CA GLN A 20 -4.07 17.26 -7.65
C GLN A 20 -4.33 16.87 -6.20
N HIS A 21 -4.16 15.60 -5.83
CA HIS A 21 -4.29 15.18 -4.44
C HIS A 21 -3.05 15.58 -3.64
N ARG A 22 -3.26 16.15 -2.44
CA ARG A 22 -2.18 16.37 -1.46
C ARG A 22 -1.70 15.01 -0.96
N ILE A 23 -0.62 14.50 -1.55
CA ILE A 23 0.05 13.26 -1.11
C ILE A 23 1.39 13.58 -0.49
N ARG A 24 1.77 12.84 0.56
CA ARG A 24 3.15 12.83 1.09
C ARG A 24 3.80 11.53 0.64
N LEU A 25 4.97 11.64 0.00
CA LEU A 25 5.81 10.50 -0.33
C LEU A 25 6.86 10.36 0.77
N SER A 26 7.01 9.17 1.35
CA SER A 26 8.09 8.92 2.30
C SER A 26 9.32 8.43 1.53
N GLY A 27 10.36 9.26 1.48
CA GLY A 27 11.69 8.84 1.01
C GLY A 27 12.61 8.40 2.14
N SER A 28 12.23 8.62 3.40
CA SER A 28 13.12 8.52 4.56
C SER A 28 12.68 7.54 5.66
N VAL A 29 11.44 7.03 5.64
CA VAL A 29 10.92 6.13 6.71
C VAL A 29 10.51 4.76 6.16
N GLU A 30 9.80 4.69 5.02
CA GLU A 30 9.63 3.45 4.25
C GLU A 30 9.60 3.77 2.74
N ALA A 31 10.58 3.29 1.97
CA ALA A 31 10.58 3.46 0.52
C ALA A 31 9.35 2.79 -0.11
N GLY A 32 8.63 3.51 -0.96
CA GLY A 32 7.41 3.01 -1.62
C GLY A 32 6.12 3.29 -0.86
N SER A 33 6.15 4.03 0.26
CA SER A 33 4.93 4.44 0.96
C SER A 33 4.34 5.77 0.48
N VAL A 34 3.01 5.81 0.41
CA VAL A 34 2.20 6.96 0.00
C VAL A 34 1.18 7.25 1.08
N ILE A 35 1.19 8.48 1.59
CA ILE A 35 0.29 8.91 2.66
C ILE A 35 -0.66 9.97 2.12
N PHE A 36 -1.95 9.80 2.40
CA PHE A 36 -3.02 10.77 2.17
C PHE A 36 -3.30 11.50 3.49
N PRO A 37 -2.72 12.69 3.73
CA PRO A 37 -2.73 13.30 5.05
C PRO A 37 -4.13 13.68 5.53
N LEU A 38 -5.04 14.02 4.59
CA LEU A 38 -6.41 14.42 4.93
C LEU A 38 -7.24 13.24 5.48
N SER A 39 -6.98 12.02 5.01
CA SER A 39 -7.69 10.82 5.48
C SER A 39 -6.88 10.02 6.50
N GLY A 40 -5.61 10.38 6.74
CA GLY A 40 -4.67 9.59 7.54
C GLY A 40 -4.39 8.20 6.97
N THR A 41 -4.75 7.94 5.71
CA THR A 41 -4.57 6.63 5.07
C THR A 41 -3.16 6.50 4.52
N ALA A 42 -2.50 5.39 4.82
CA ALA A 42 -1.19 5.06 4.28
C ALA A 42 -1.26 3.84 3.37
N PHE A 43 -0.49 3.87 2.29
CA PHE A 43 -0.35 2.77 1.34
C PHE A 43 1.12 2.41 1.21
N LEU A 44 1.43 1.12 1.17
CA LEU A 44 2.74 0.59 0.84
C LEU A 44 2.62 -0.19 -0.47
N LEU A 45 3.38 0.18 -1.49
CA LEU A 45 3.39 -0.53 -2.76
C LEU A 45 4.48 -1.60 -2.74
N ALA A 46 4.06 -2.87 -2.89
CA ALA A 46 4.94 -4.03 -2.86
C ALA A 46 4.79 -4.86 -4.14
N GLU A 47 5.92 -5.22 -4.75
CA GLU A 47 5.97 -6.15 -5.89
C GLU A 47 6.72 -7.42 -5.45
N PRO A 48 6.04 -8.58 -5.38
CA PRO A 48 6.68 -9.86 -5.05
C PRO A 48 7.75 -10.29 -6.06
N GLN A 49 7.68 -9.80 -7.30
CA GLN A 49 8.50 -10.26 -8.42
C GLN A 49 9.97 -9.82 -8.37
N GLY A 50 10.39 -9.16 -7.27
CA GLY A 50 11.78 -8.76 -7.04
C GLY A 50 12.59 -9.70 -6.13
N PHE A 51 11.96 -10.72 -5.55
CA PHE A 51 12.63 -11.64 -4.62
C PHE A 51 13.01 -12.94 -5.33
N PRO A 52 14.31 -13.24 -5.53
CA PRO A 52 14.75 -14.59 -5.83
C PRO A 52 14.18 -15.57 -4.81
N GLU A 53 13.81 -16.78 -5.25
CA GLU A 53 13.37 -17.88 -4.36
C GLU A 53 14.41 -18.21 -3.26
N SER A 54 15.64 -17.69 -3.38
CA SER A 54 16.76 -17.85 -2.45
C SER A 54 17.03 -16.65 -1.53
N LEU A 55 16.28 -15.54 -1.66
CA LEU A 55 16.51 -14.34 -0.84
C LEU A 55 15.58 -14.34 0.38
N ASP A 56 16.19 -14.07 1.54
CA ASP A 56 15.53 -14.00 2.83
C ASP A 56 14.36 -12.99 2.78
N HIS A 57 13.14 -13.49 2.91
CA HIS A 57 11.93 -12.65 2.97
C HIS A 57 11.90 -11.77 4.23
N SER A 58 12.86 -11.93 5.15
CA SER A 58 12.99 -11.15 6.39
C SER A 58 12.90 -9.64 6.15
N GLU A 59 13.69 -9.07 5.24
CA GLU A 59 13.71 -7.62 5.00
C GLU A 59 12.35 -7.09 4.52
N PHE A 60 11.64 -7.86 3.69
CA PHE A 60 10.31 -7.50 3.20
C PHE A 60 9.28 -7.51 4.31
N PHE A 61 9.29 -8.57 5.14
CA PHE A 61 8.38 -8.69 6.26
C PHE A 61 8.67 -7.67 7.36
N GLU A 62 9.93 -7.36 7.62
CA GLU A 62 10.33 -6.28 8.55
C GLU A 62 9.86 -4.91 8.07
N LEU A 63 9.90 -4.65 6.76
CA LEU A 63 9.41 -3.40 6.18
C LEU A 63 7.88 -3.28 6.38
N ILE A 64 7.13 -4.34 6.11
CA ILE A 64 5.68 -4.36 6.35
C ILE A 64 5.39 -4.19 7.85
N GLU A 65 6.14 -4.87 8.71
CA GLU A 65 5.96 -4.78 10.16
C GLU A 65 6.16 -3.34 10.67
N LYS A 66 7.26 -2.68 10.31
CA LYS A 66 7.51 -1.26 10.63
C LYS A 66 6.37 -0.36 10.14
N PHE A 67 5.94 -0.56 8.89
CA PHE A 67 4.84 0.19 8.30
C PHE A 67 3.52 0.01 9.08
N THR A 68 3.20 -1.22 9.51
CA THR A 68 2.00 -1.50 10.30
C THR A 68 2.03 -0.89 11.70
N GLN A 69 3.21 -0.80 12.32
CA GLN A 69 3.40 -0.18 13.63
C GLN A 69 3.21 1.34 13.57
N VAL A 70 3.65 1.98 12.48
CA VAL A 70 3.53 3.44 12.30
C VAL A 70 2.11 3.86 11.91
N HIS A 71 1.42 3.06 11.09
CA HIS A 71 0.17 3.48 10.45
C HIS A 71 -1.05 2.64 10.84
N ARG A 72 -1.96 3.20 11.64
CA ARG A 72 -3.22 2.52 12.04
C ARG A 72 -4.18 2.22 10.88
N ASN A 73 -4.27 3.11 9.90
CA ASN A 73 -5.16 2.96 8.73
C ASN A 73 -4.32 2.69 7.48
N CYS A 74 -3.76 1.48 7.40
CA CYS A 74 -2.78 1.13 6.38
C CYS A 74 -3.29 0.07 5.39
N PHE A 75 -2.71 0.08 4.19
CA PHE A 75 -3.00 -0.87 3.12
C PHE A 75 -1.70 -1.28 2.41
N LEU A 76 -1.51 -2.58 2.19
CA LEU A 76 -0.48 -3.13 1.32
C LEU A 76 -1.07 -3.29 -0.09
N LEU A 77 -0.53 -2.57 -1.06
CA LEU A 77 -0.85 -2.76 -2.47
C LEU A 77 0.08 -3.84 -3.02
N LEU A 78 -0.47 -5.03 -3.22
CA LEU A 78 0.29 -6.18 -3.70
C LEU A 78 0.14 -6.28 -5.22
N PHE A 79 1.21 -5.96 -5.94
CA PHE A 79 1.22 -6.15 -7.39
C PHE A 79 1.25 -7.64 -7.70
N ALA A 80 0.13 -8.19 -8.18
CA ALA A 80 -0.02 -9.61 -8.45
C ALA A 80 -0.80 -9.81 -9.74
N THR A 81 -0.18 -10.48 -10.72
CA THR A 81 -0.85 -10.91 -11.94
C THR A 81 -1.62 -12.22 -11.75
N PHE A 82 -1.57 -12.82 -10.55
CA PHE A 82 -2.18 -14.10 -10.13
C PHE A 82 -2.00 -15.28 -11.09
N SER A 83 -1.07 -15.16 -12.05
CA SER A 83 -0.91 -16.12 -13.13
C SER A 83 -0.04 -17.31 -12.74
N GLY A 84 0.40 -17.42 -11.48
CA GLY A 84 1.29 -18.47 -10.99
C GLY A 84 1.17 -18.79 -9.50
N LYS A 85 1.54 -20.02 -9.13
CA LYS A 85 1.43 -20.56 -7.76
C LYS A 85 2.23 -19.78 -6.71
N GLY A 86 3.38 -19.21 -7.07
CA GLY A 86 4.25 -18.47 -6.15
C GLY A 86 3.60 -17.17 -5.60
N GLN A 87 2.86 -16.42 -6.42
CA GLN A 87 2.22 -15.18 -5.97
C GLN A 87 1.10 -15.44 -4.94
N LEU A 88 0.38 -16.56 -5.11
CA LEU A 88 -0.64 -16.99 -4.16
C LEU A 88 -0.04 -17.48 -2.84
N GLN A 89 1.14 -18.13 -2.90
CA GLN A 89 1.89 -18.52 -1.70
C GLN A 89 2.35 -17.28 -0.92
N THR A 90 2.95 -16.29 -1.59
CA THR A 90 3.36 -15.03 -0.93
C THR A 90 2.16 -14.31 -0.30
N LEU A 91 1.02 -14.24 -0.99
CA LEU A 91 -0.20 -13.66 -0.41
C LEU A 91 -0.63 -14.41 0.86
N THR A 92 -0.61 -15.75 0.80
CA THR A 92 -0.96 -16.63 1.92
C THR A 92 -0.02 -16.43 3.11
N GLU A 93 1.28 -16.30 2.86
CA GLU A 93 2.30 -16.06 3.88
C GLU A 93 2.13 -14.69 4.55
N ILE A 94 1.90 -13.63 3.76
CA ILE A 94 1.60 -12.29 4.29
C ILE A 94 0.33 -12.35 5.14
N GLN A 95 -0.74 -12.97 4.64
CA GLN A 95 -2.00 -13.09 5.38
C GLN A 95 -1.84 -13.85 6.69
N SER A 96 -1.10 -14.96 6.68
CA SER A 96 -0.82 -15.76 7.88
C SER A 96 -0.01 -14.98 8.91
N ARG A 97 1.05 -14.29 8.46
CA ARG A 97 1.97 -13.56 9.35
C ARG A 97 1.36 -12.30 9.96
N PHE A 98 0.52 -11.60 9.21
CA PHE A 98 -0.13 -10.36 9.65
C PHE A 98 -1.60 -10.55 10.02
N PHE A 99 -2.02 -11.81 10.27
CA PHE A 99 -3.37 -12.11 10.71
C PHE A 99 -3.69 -11.38 12.02
N GLY A 100 -4.83 -10.69 12.07
CA GLY A 100 -5.24 -9.90 13.23
C GLY A 100 -4.52 -8.54 13.38
N SER A 101 -3.58 -8.21 12.49
CA SER A 101 -3.00 -6.86 12.44
C SER A 101 -3.95 -5.86 11.76
N ASN A 102 -3.57 -4.59 11.77
CA ASN A 102 -4.22 -3.51 11.03
C ASN A 102 -3.91 -3.50 9.52
N LEU A 103 -3.10 -4.44 9.03
CA LEU A 103 -2.73 -4.52 7.61
C LEU A 103 -3.91 -5.03 6.77
N ARG A 104 -4.32 -4.25 5.77
CA ARG A 104 -5.26 -4.68 4.73
C ARG A 104 -4.54 -4.82 3.41
N ILE A 105 -4.73 -5.95 2.73
CA ILE A 105 -4.07 -6.21 1.45
C ILE A 105 -5.05 -5.88 0.33
N LEU A 106 -4.63 -5.05 -0.61
CA LEU A 106 -5.35 -4.75 -1.83
C LEU A 106 -4.51 -5.25 -3.02
N PRO A 107 -4.90 -6.36 -3.67
CA PRO A 107 -4.23 -6.82 -4.86
C PRO A 107 -4.50 -5.89 -6.05
N VAL A 108 -3.48 -5.67 -6.87
CA VAL A 108 -3.52 -4.74 -8.02
C VAL A 108 -2.71 -5.29 -9.19
N GLN A 109 -3.12 -5.00 -10.43
CA GLN A 109 -2.49 -5.55 -11.63
C GLN A 109 -1.80 -4.51 -12.52
N ASN A 110 -2.06 -3.22 -12.31
CA ASN A 110 -1.46 -2.13 -13.09
C ASN A 110 -1.52 -0.79 -12.35
N ALA A 111 -0.77 0.21 -12.84
CA ALA A 111 -0.71 1.55 -12.28
C ALA A 111 -2.09 2.25 -12.18
N ALA A 112 -2.98 2.03 -13.16
CA ALA A 112 -4.32 2.63 -13.13
C ALA A 112 -5.18 2.05 -11.99
N GLU A 113 -5.11 0.74 -11.75
CA GLU A 113 -5.77 0.11 -10.60
C GLU A 113 -5.18 0.56 -9.27
N ILE A 114 -3.87 0.69 -9.18
CA ILE A 114 -3.19 1.24 -8.00
C ILE A 114 -3.76 2.61 -7.65
N VAL A 115 -3.75 3.53 -8.62
CA VAL A 115 -4.21 4.91 -8.43
C VAL A 115 -5.69 4.93 -8.08
N ARG A 116 -6.54 4.22 -8.83
CA ARG A 116 -7.98 4.15 -8.54
C ARG A 116 -8.27 3.59 -7.14
N GLY A 117 -7.59 2.52 -6.74
CA GLY A 117 -7.72 1.89 -5.44
C GLY A 117 -7.33 2.84 -4.30
N MET A 118 -6.16 3.47 -4.39
CA MET A 118 -5.70 4.46 -3.42
C MET A 118 -6.71 5.59 -3.23
N LEU A 119 -7.18 6.18 -4.33
CA LEU A 119 -8.10 7.31 -4.30
C LEU A 119 -9.48 6.94 -3.76
N ALA A 120 -10.03 5.80 -4.19
CA ALA A 120 -11.32 5.33 -3.70
C ALA A 120 -11.29 5.11 -2.18
N ILE A 121 -10.24 4.44 -1.69
CA ILE A 121 -10.07 4.17 -0.25
C ILE A 121 -9.84 5.48 0.52
N ALA A 122 -8.94 6.34 0.06
CA ALA A 122 -8.67 7.62 0.72
C ALA A 122 -9.93 8.50 0.80
N LYS A 123 -10.73 8.53 -0.27
CA LYS A 123 -12.00 9.25 -0.31
C LYS A 123 -13.03 8.69 0.66
N VAL A 124 -13.20 7.37 0.70
CA VAL A 124 -14.15 6.72 1.64
C VAL A 124 -13.71 6.96 3.09
N ALA A 125 -12.42 6.81 3.40
CA ALA A 125 -11.88 7.07 4.73
C ALA A 125 -12.09 8.52 5.16
N LEU A 126 -11.89 9.49 4.26
CA LEU A 126 -12.15 10.90 4.52
C LEU A 126 -13.65 11.16 4.83
N ILE A 127 -14.54 10.60 4.01
CA ILE A 127 -16.00 10.73 4.23
C ILE A 127 -16.39 10.15 5.59
N GLN A 128 -15.81 9.00 5.97
CA GLN A 128 -16.07 8.39 7.27
C GLN A 128 -15.65 9.30 8.42
N ILE A 129 -14.46 9.90 8.35
CA ILE A 129 -13.98 10.87 9.35
C ILE A 129 -14.94 12.06 9.47
N CYS A 130 -15.37 12.63 8.34
CA CYS A 130 -16.32 13.75 8.35
C CYS A 130 -17.67 13.38 8.97
N LYS A 131 -18.20 12.18 8.68
CA LYS A 131 -19.45 11.69 9.26
C LYS A 131 -19.31 11.44 10.77
N THR A 132 -18.22 10.82 11.20
CA THR A 132 -17.94 10.59 12.62
C THR A 132 -17.85 11.92 13.36
N ASN A 133 -17.14 12.91 12.82
CA ASN A 133 -17.05 14.23 13.43
C ASN A 133 -18.42 14.94 13.50
N MET A 134 -19.28 14.77 12.49
CA MET A 134 -20.64 15.35 12.51
C MET A 134 -21.53 14.74 13.60
N LEU A 135 -21.37 13.46 13.92
CA LEU A 135 -22.10 12.79 15.02
C LEU A 135 -21.64 13.22 16.41
N PHE A 136 -20.47 13.85 16.56
CA PHE A 136 -20.00 14.42 17.84
C PHE A 136 -20.44 15.87 18.08
N PHE A 137 -21.15 16.49 17.12
CA PHE A 137 -21.70 17.85 17.22
C PHE A 137 -23.25 17.89 17.25
N THR A 138 -23.92 16.76 17.49
CA THR A 138 -25.38 16.69 17.69
C THR A 138 -25.69 16.06 19.03
#